data_AF-A0A2P6R270-F1
#
_entry.id   AF-A0A2P6R270-F1
#
_cell.length_a   1.000
_cell.length_b   1.000
_cell.length_c   1.000
_cell.angle_alpha   90.00
_cell.angle_beta   90.00
_cell.angle_gamma   90.00
#
_symmetry.space_group_name_H-M   'P 1'
#
loop_
_entity.id
_entity.type
_entity.pdbx_description
1 polymer ?
#
loop_
_entity_poly.entity_id
_entity_poly.type
_entity_poly.pdbx_seq_one_letter_code
_entity_poly.pdbx_strand_id
1 'polypeptide(L)'
;MHADSALRAEVIEKIRHACEKWGFFQVVNHGIPVNVLDGVIRGMREFNEQDGELKKELYTRTPGKKVYYLSNHDCTRLHQLTGETHLPVLWFLIHPNRPEELQSVCR
;
A
#
# COMPACT_ATOMS: atom_id res chain seq x y z
N MET A 1 -29.23 1.25 -24.49
CA MET A 1 -29.14 0.86 -23.07
C MET A 1 -28.70 -0.60 -22.84
N HIS A 2 -28.77 -1.51 -23.83
CA HIS A 2 -28.40 -2.93 -23.64
C HIS A 2 -26.88 -3.24 -23.72
N ALA A 3 -26.10 -2.44 -24.45
CA ALA A 3 -24.67 -2.70 -24.65
C ALA A 3 -23.83 -2.54 -23.37
N ASP A 4 -24.18 -1.57 -22.52
CA ASP A 4 -23.50 -1.31 -21.24
C ASP A 4 -23.70 -2.45 -20.23
N SER A 5 -24.91 -3.00 -20.18
CA SER A 5 -25.24 -4.16 -19.35
C SER A 5 -24.48 -5.42 -19.78
N ALA A 6 -24.37 -5.65 -21.09
CA ALA A 6 -23.63 -6.80 -21.63
C ALA A 6 -22.12 -6.70 -21.34
N LEU A 7 -21.53 -5.50 -21.52
CA LEU A 7 -20.12 -5.24 -21.20
C LEU A 7 -19.83 -5.47 -19.70
N ARG A 8 -20.71 -4.97 -18.83
CA ARG A 8 -20.59 -5.18 -17.38
C ARG A 8 -20.65 -6.67 -17.01
N ALA A 9 -21.56 -7.44 -17.61
CA ALA A 9 -21.65 -8.87 -17.37
C ALA A 9 -20.37 -9.61 -17.79
N GLU A 10 -19.78 -9.24 -18.93
CA GLU A 10 -18.50 -9.81 -19.38
C GLU A 10 -17.35 -9.50 -18.42
N VAL A 11 -17.26 -8.27 -17.92
CA VAL A 11 -16.23 -7.87 -16.93
C VAL A 11 -16.39 -8.65 -15.63
N ILE A 12 -17.63 -8.81 -15.14
CA ILE A 12 -17.91 -9.59 -13.92
C ILE A 12 -17.44 -11.04 -14.10
N GLU A 13 -17.70 -11.65 -15.25
CA GLU A 13 -17.31 -13.02 -15.51
C GLU A 13 -15.78 -13.17 -15.60
N LYS A 14 -15.07 -12.20 -16.20
CA LYS A 14 -13.60 -12.18 -16.22
C LYS A 14 -13.01 -12.08 -14.80
N ILE A 15 -13.58 -11.22 -13.95
CA ILE A 15 -13.16 -11.09 -12.55
C ILE A 15 -13.39 -12.41 -11.81
N ARG A 16 -14.58 -13.00 -11.94
CA ARG A 16 -14.91 -14.28 -11.31
C ARG A 16 -13.91 -15.37 -11.72
N HIS A 17 -13.68 -15.52 -13.01
CA HIS A 17 -12.72 -16.49 -13.54
C HIS A 17 -11.31 -16.24 -13.01
N ALA A 18 -10.86 -14.98 -12.95
CA ALA A 18 -9.54 -14.65 -12.46
C ALA A 18 -9.37 -14.97 -10.97
N CYS A 19 -10.38 -14.67 -10.15
CA CYS A 19 -10.42 -15.04 -8.74
C CYS A 19 -10.36 -16.57 -8.54
N GLU A 20 -11.16 -17.33 -9.29
CA GLU A 20 -11.25 -18.79 -9.15
C GLU A 20 -10.00 -19.52 -9.63
N LYS A 21 -9.32 -19.03 -10.68
CA LYS A 21 -8.19 -19.71 -11.31
C LYS A 21 -6.82 -19.24 -10.84
N TRP A 22 -6.67 -17.95 -10.60
CA TRP A 22 -5.36 -17.33 -10.34
C TRP A 22 -5.25 -16.72 -8.95
N GLY A 23 -6.39 -16.35 -8.33
CA GLY A 23 -6.41 -15.65 -7.04
C GLY A 23 -5.91 -14.20 -7.11
N PHE A 24 -5.60 -13.68 -8.31
CA PHE A 24 -5.18 -12.29 -8.53
C PHE A 24 -5.46 -11.84 -9.97
N PHE A 25 -5.64 -10.53 -10.17
CA PHE A 25 -5.79 -9.91 -11.49
C PHE A 25 -5.38 -8.45 -11.45
N GLN A 26 -5.16 -7.86 -12.63
CA GLN A 26 -4.89 -6.43 -12.77
C GLN A 26 -6.14 -5.74 -13.35
N VAL A 27 -6.45 -4.57 -12.80
CA VAL A 27 -7.45 -3.67 -13.38
C VAL A 27 -6.70 -2.55 -14.10
N VAL A 28 -6.98 -2.37 -15.38
CA VAL A 28 -6.52 -1.23 -16.18
C VAL A 28 -7.73 -0.32 -16.46
N ASN A 29 -7.48 0.96 -16.76
CA ASN A 29 -8.55 1.95 -16.98
C ASN A 29 -9.54 2.03 -15.80
N HIS A 30 -9.05 1.87 -14.56
CA HIS A 30 -9.83 1.88 -13.32
C HIS A 30 -10.43 3.26 -12.96
N GLY A 31 -10.19 4.30 -13.76
CA GLY A 31 -10.73 5.65 -13.56
C GLY A 31 -10.03 6.47 -12.47
N ILE A 32 -9.01 5.91 -11.80
CA ILE A 32 -8.18 6.65 -10.83
C ILE A 32 -7.17 7.49 -11.62
N PRO A 33 -7.12 8.81 -11.42
CA PRO A 33 -6.17 9.67 -12.10
C PRO A 33 -4.71 9.27 -11.83
N VAL A 34 -3.86 9.35 -12.87
CA VAL A 34 -2.45 8.93 -12.80
C VAL A 34 -1.68 9.73 -11.73
N ASN A 35 -1.94 11.04 -11.62
CA ASN A 35 -1.29 11.90 -10.62
C ASN A 35 -1.59 11.47 -9.17
N VAL A 36 -2.72 10.81 -8.91
CA VAL A 36 -3.04 10.25 -7.59
C VAL A 36 -2.16 9.02 -7.32
N LEU A 37 -2.00 8.14 -8.31
CA LEU A 37 -1.10 6.99 -8.19
C LEU A 37 0.36 7.43 -8.00
N ASP A 38 0.81 8.42 -8.77
CA ASP A 38 2.16 9.00 -8.64
C ASP A 38 2.37 9.60 -7.25
N GLY A 39 1.38 10.33 -6.72
CA GLY A 39 1.43 10.88 -5.37
C GLY A 39 1.53 9.81 -4.30
N VAL A 40 0.81 8.70 -4.44
CA VAL A 40 0.86 7.56 -3.52
C VAL A 40 2.24 6.87 -3.57
N ILE A 41 2.80 6.65 -4.76
CA ILE A 41 4.14 6.07 -4.92
C ILE A 41 5.20 7.00 -4.32
N ARG A 42 5.10 8.31 -4.57
CA ARG A 42 6.02 9.31 -4.02
C ARG A 42 5.96 9.36 -2.50
N GLY A 43 4.77 9.45 -1.91
CA GLY A 43 4.61 9.50 -0.45
C GLY A 43 5.12 8.22 0.24
N MET A 44 4.90 7.04 -0.38
CA MET A 44 5.51 5.80 0.10
C MET A 44 7.04 5.85 0.07
N ARG A 45 7.63 6.37 -1.01
CA ARG A 45 9.08 6.53 -1.13
C ARG A 45 9.62 7.48 -0.07
N GLU A 46 9.04 8.67 0.03
CA GLU A 46 9.44 9.71 0.99
C GLU A 46 9.39 9.18 2.43
N PHE A 47 8.31 8.49 2.81
CA PHE A 47 8.22 7.84 4.13
C PHE A 47 9.34 6.83 4.36
N ASN A 48 9.61 5.95 3.39
CA ASN A 48 10.65 4.92 3.55
C ASN A 48 12.07 5.51 3.61
N GLU A 49 12.32 6.62 2.92
CA GLU A 49 13.60 7.32 2.88
C GLU A 49 13.83 8.24 4.10
N GLN A 50 12.80 8.53 4.92
CA GLN A 50 12.97 9.24 6.20
C GLN A 50 13.86 8.49 7.19
N ASP A 51 14.41 9.22 8.16
CA ASP A 51 15.21 8.68 9.26
C ASP A 51 14.44 7.57 10.02
N GLY A 52 15.12 6.48 10.30
CA GLY A 52 14.60 5.36 11.09
C GLY A 52 14.10 5.79 12.47
N GLU A 53 14.74 6.78 13.10
CA GLU A 53 14.33 7.31 14.41
C GLU A 53 12.91 7.90 14.38
N LEU A 54 12.57 8.64 13.32
CA LEU A 54 11.24 9.23 13.15
C LEU A 54 10.15 8.16 12.98
N LYS A 55 10.51 7.01 12.43
CA LYS A 55 9.59 5.88 12.18
C LYS A 55 9.40 4.96 13.39
N LYS A 56 10.20 5.11 14.46
CA LYS A 56 10.12 4.25 15.65
C LYS A 56 8.79 4.35 16.37
N GLU A 57 8.18 5.53 16.41
CA GLU A 57 6.90 5.74 17.08
C GLU A 57 5.73 4.99 16.41
N LEU A 58 5.87 4.75 15.10
CA LEU A 58 4.92 4.00 14.29
C LEU A 58 5.16 2.48 14.37
N TYR A 59 6.36 2.06 14.78
CA TYR A 59 6.74 0.66 14.77
C TYR A 59 5.92 -0.18 15.75
N THR A 60 5.30 -1.26 15.29
CA THR A 60 4.68 -2.28 16.15
C THR A 60 4.70 -3.64 15.47
N ARG A 61 4.87 -4.72 16.25
CA ARG A 61 4.66 -6.09 15.78
C ARG A 61 3.21 -6.57 15.94
N THR A 62 2.42 -5.87 16.76
CA THR A 62 1.06 -6.24 17.10
C THR A 62 0.09 -5.18 16.56
N PRO A 63 -0.91 -5.56 15.75
CA PRO A 63 -1.95 -4.64 15.31
C PRO A 63 -2.67 -4.02 16.53
N GLY A 64 -2.91 -2.71 16.50
CA GLY A 64 -3.58 -2.01 17.60
C GLY A 64 -3.67 -0.50 17.44
N LYS A 65 -2.77 0.10 16.64
CA LYS A 65 -2.88 1.50 16.19
C LYS A 65 -3.62 1.55 14.85
N LYS A 66 -4.29 2.67 14.55
CA LYS A 66 -4.91 2.93 13.23
C LYS A 66 -3.87 3.05 12.11
N VAL A 67 -2.69 3.59 12.44
CA VAL A 67 -1.54 3.72 11.56
C VAL A 67 -0.36 3.09 12.28
N TYR A 68 0.30 2.15 11.61
CA TYR A 68 1.48 1.52 12.16
C TYR A 68 2.42 1.06 11.04
N TYR A 69 3.68 0.96 11.41
CA TYR A 69 4.77 0.54 10.56
C TYR A 69 5.25 -0.84 11.00
N LEU A 70 5.28 -1.77 10.05
CA LEU A 70 5.84 -3.10 10.23
C LEU A 70 7.15 -3.18 9.45
N SER A 71 8.14 -3.81 10.07
CA SER A 71 9.37 -4.21 9.41
C SER A 71 9.71 -5.61 9.87
N ASN A 72 10.17 -6.45 8.94
CA ASN A 72 10.79 -7.71 9.34
C ASN A 72 12.07 -7.33 10.12
N HIS A 73 12.20 -7.77 11.38
CA HIS A 73 13.32 -7.38 12.26
C HIS A 73 14.70 -7.63 11.65
N ASP A 74 14.81 -8.58 10.73
CA ASP A 74 16.06 -8.85 10.01
C ASP A 74 16.49 -7.69 9.11
N CYS A 75 15.58 -6.81 8.65
CA CYS A 75 15.93 -5.67 7.81
C CYS A 75 16.69 -4.57 8.57
N THR A 76 16.40 -4.35 9.85
CA THR A 76 17.18 -3.40 10.67
C THR A 76 18.60 -3.92 10.93
N ARG A 77 18.72 -5.23 11.18
CA ARG A 77 20.01 -5.90 11.33
C ARG A 77 20.79 -5.94 10.02
N LEU A 78 20.11 -6.21 8.90
CA LEU A 78 20.70 -6.17 7.57
C LEU A 78 21.16 -4.75 7.21
N HIS A 79 20.37 -3.71 7.43
CA HIS A 79 20.79 -2.31 7.23
C HIS A 79 22.06 -1.97 8.03
N GLN A 80 22.12 -2.38 9.30
CA GLN A 80 23.32 -2.21 10.13
C GLN A 80 24.55 -2.98 9.62
N LEU A 81 24.36 -4.10 8.92
CA LEU A 81 25.43 -4.98 8.44
C LEU A 81 25.86 -4.70 7.00
N THR A 82 24.93 -4.29 6.13
CA THR A 82 25.14 -4.18 4.68
C THR A 82 25.04 -2.75 4.17
N GLY A 83 24.50 -1.82 4.96
CA GLY A 83 24.19 -0.46 4.50
C GLY A 83 23.05 -0.40 3.47
N GLU A 84 22.44 -1.54 3.11
CA GLU A 84 21.35 -1.62 2.15
C GLU A 84 20.01 -1.50 2.88
N THR A 85 19.22 -0.52 2.47
CA THR A 85 17.85 -0.35 2.95
C THR A 85 16.96 -1.42 2.29
N HIS A 86 16.86 -2.59 2.91
CA HIS A 86 15.79 -3.52 2.55
C HIS A 86 14.45 -2.83 2.80
N LEU A 87 13.69 -2.58 1.72
CA LEU A 87 12.37 -1.95 1.80
C LEU A 87 11.50 -2.75 2.78
N PRO A 88 11.23 -2.20 3.98
CA PRO A 88 10.30 -2.82 4.88
C PRO A 88 8.93 -2.75 4.20
N VAL A 89 8.24 -3.89 4.15
CA VAL A 89 6.91 -3.94 3.53
C VAL A 89 5.97 -3.09 4.37
N LEU A 90 5.75 -1.86 3.91
CA LEU A 90 4.84 -0.90 4.50
C LEU A 90 3.41 -1.39 4.26
N TRP A 91 2.91 -2.21 5.18
CA TRP A 91 1.48 -2.53 5.23
C TRP A 91 0.75 -1.34 5.84
N PHE A 92 0.28 -0.42 5.01
CA PHE A 92 -0.84 0.41 5.41
C PHE A 92 -2.06 -0.49 5.54
N LEU A 93 -2.50 -0.80 6.77
CA LEU A 93 -3.93 -0.97 6.98
C LEU A 93 -4.51 0.45 6.88
N ILE A 94 -5.00 0.81 5.70
CA ILE A 94 -5.63 2.11 5.45
C ILE A 94 -6.93 2.15 6.27
N HIS A 95 -6.85 2.68 7.49
CA HIS A 95 -7.98 3.11 8.30
C HIS A 95 -7.78 4.51 8.91
N PRO A 96 -7.29 5.49 8.13
CA PRO A 96 -7.81 6.84 8.25
C PRO A 96 -8.59 7.19 6.99
N ASN A 97 -9.89 7.42 7.14
CA ASN A 97 -10.74 7.91 6.04
C ASN A 97 -10.42 9.36 5.65
N ARG A 98 -9.49 10.02 6.37
CA ARG A 98 -9.14 11.43 6.17
C ARG A 98 -7.65 11.74 6.40
N PRO A 99 -7.02 12.59 5.58
CA PRO A 99 -5.59 12.93 5.68
C PRO A 99 -5.17 13.55 7.02
N GLU A 100 -6.09 14.23 7.72
CA GLU A 100 -5.82 14.86 9.01
C GLU A 100 -5.58 13.88 10.16
N GLU A 101 -5.95 12.60 10.00
CA GLU A 101 -5.65 11.55 10.98
C GLU A 101 -4.22 11.00 10.85
N LEU A 102 -3.48 11.40 9.81
CA LEU A 102 -2.09 10.99 9.61
C LEU A 102 -1.17 11.75 10.57
N GLN A 103 -0.27 10.99 11.22
CA GLN A 103 0.85 11.54 11.99
C GLN A 103 1.78 12.35 11.06
N SER A 104 2.50 13.32 11.62
CA SER A 104 3.42 14.17 10.84
C SER A 104 4.44 13.38 10.03
N VAL A 105 4.93 12.27 10.57
CA VAL A 105 5.87 11.35 9.91
C VAL A 105 5.26 10.74 8.63
N CYS A 106 3.93 10.66 8.53
CA CYS A 106 3.19 10.12 7.38
C CYS A 106 2.66 11.18 6.41
N ARG A 107 2.93 12.47 6.64
CA ARG A 107 2.47 13.58 5.78
C ARG A 107 3.61 14.12 4.93
#